data_AF-A0ABD1MDJ2-F1
#
_entry.id   AF-A0ABD1MDJ2-F1
#
_cell.length_a   1.000
_cell.length_b   1.000
_cell.length_c   1.000
_cell.angle_alpha   90.00
_cell.angle_beta   90.00
_cell.angle_gamma   90.00
#
_symmetry.space_group_name_H-M   'P 1'
#
loop_
_entity.id
_entity.type
_entity.pdbx_description
1 polymer ?
#
loop_
_entity_poly.entity_id
_entity_poly.type
_entity_poly.pdbx_seq_one_letter_code
_entity_poly.pdbx_strand_id
1 'polypeptide(L)'
;MIRYEFNTTAMESASESEMALPLPLASESQQRYVSELLSFTLHRLHKEPELLRVDADRIRLQLQEVAVGNYRSFIAAADALITIRKEVSSIDNHLESLMCTKWEL
;
A
#
# COMPACT_ATOMS: atom_id res chain seq x y z
N MET A 1 -3.10 13.64 -48.19
CA MET A 1 -2.34 13.50 -46.94
C MET A 1 -2.86 12.25 -46.24
N ILE A 2 -2.18 11.11 -46.12
CA ILE A 2 -1.00 10.51 -46.76
C ILE A 2 -1.36 9.03 -46.95
N ARG A 3 -0.96 8.47 -48.09
CA ARG A 3 -1.20 7.11 -48.57
C ARG A 3 -0.31 6.13 -47.78
N TYR A 4 -0.88 5.05 -47.26
CA TYR A 4 -0.11 3.98 -46.61
C TYR A 4 0.68 3.22 -47.69
N GLU A 5 2.00 3.41 -47.72
CA GLU A 5 2.94 2.58 -48.47
C GLU A 5 3.62 1.64 -47.46
N PHE A 6 3.00 0.49 -47.20
CA PHE A 6 3.74 -0.63 -46.62
C PHE A 6 4.48 -1.32 -47.77
N ASN A 7 5.73 -0.90 -47.97
CA ASN A 7 6.62 -1.49 -48.94
C ASN A 7 6.89 -2.95 -48.55
N THR A 8 6.28 -3.87 -49.28
CA THR A 8 6.72 -5.26 -49.35
C THR A 8 8.04 -5.30 -50.13
N THR A 9 9.00 -6.10 -49.64
CA THR A 9 10.21 -6.64 -50.29
C THR A 9 11.53 -6.21 -49.63
N ALA A 10 12.00 -7.03 -48.70
CA ALA A 10 13.40 -7.45 -48.59
C ALA A 10 13.48 -8.60 -47.58
N MET A 11 13.24 -9.81 -48.08
CA MET A 11 13.79 -11.00 -47.46
C MET A 11 15.31 -10.92 -47.66
N GLU A 12 16.09 -11.03 -46.58
CA GLU A 12 17.27 -11.90 -46.46
C GLU A 12 18.31 -11.37 -45.45
N SER A 13 18.75 -12.31 -44.59
CA SER A 13 19.97 -12.35 -43.78
C SER A 13 19.94 -11.78 -42.34
N ALA A 14 20.59 -12.58 -41.46
CA ALA A 14 20.90 -12.37 -40.04
C ALA A 14 19.80 -12.71 -39.01
N SER A 15 19.48 -14.00 -38.94
CA SER A 15 18.99 -14.66 -37.73
C SER A 15 19.93 -14.42 -36.54
N GLU A 16 19.33 -14.42 -35.34
CA GLU A 16 19.94 -14.27 -34.00
C GLU A 16 20.14 -12.82 -33.52
N SER A 17 19.04 -12.18 -33.08
CA SER A 17 18.97 -11.23 -31.95
C SER A 17 17.80 -10.23 -32.10
N GLU A 18 16.57 -10.72 -32.25
CA GLU A 18 15.34 -9.88 -32.29
C GLU A 18 14.28 -10.32 -31.27
N MET A 19 14.69 -10.73 -30.07
CA MET A 19 13.76 -11.04 -28.96
C MET A 19 13.96 -10.09 -27.77
N ALA A 20 14.16 -8.80 -28.05
CA ALA A 20 14.06 -7.75 -27.06
C ALA A 20 13.06 -6.68 -27.52
N LEU A 21 11.85 -7.11 -27.87
CA LEU A 21 10.71 -6.20 -27.85
C LEU A 21 10.43 -5.89 -26.37
N PRO A 22 10.59 -4.64 -25.90
CA PRO A 22 10.16 -4.27 -24.56
C PRO A 22 8.64 -4.44 -24.52
N LEU A 23 8.19 -5.51 -23.85
CA LEU A 23 6.77 -5.81 -23.66
C LEU A 23 6.10 -4.55 -23.06
N PRO A 24 5.10 -3.94 -23.73
CA PRO A 24 4.43 -2.72 -23.26
C PRO A 24 3.61 -2.86 -21.96
N LEU A 25 3.78 -3.93 -21.18
CA LEU A 25 2.87 -4.32 -20.10
C LEU A 25 3.45 -4.21 -18.68
N ALA A 26 4.62 -3.61 -18.50
CA ALA A 26 5.26 -3.51 -17.19
C ALA A 26 5.72 -2.07 -16.91
N SER A 27 5.21 -1.47 -15.84
CA SER A 27 5.81 -0.28 -15.20
C SER A 27 7.30 -0.56 -14.94
N GLU A 28 8.15 0.48 -14.86
CA GLU A 28 9.60 0.36 -14.66
C GLU A 28 9.99 -0.56 -13.47
N SER A 29 9.14 -0.61 -12.42
CA SER A 29 9.27 -1.52 -11.28
C SER A 29 8.96 -3.00 -11.60
N GLN A 30 8.04 -3.24 -12.54
CA GLN A 30 7.62 -4.56 -13.00
C GLN A 30 8.55 -5.12 -14.08
N GLN A 31 9.29 -4.27 -14.79
CA GLN A 31 10.25 -4.70 -15.82
C GLN A 31 11.43 -5.50 -15.24
N ARG A 32 11.94 -5.09 -14.06
CA ARG A 32 12.92 -5.88 -13.29
C ARG A 32 12.40 -7.28 -12.99
N TYR A 33 11.20 -7.36 -12.44
CA TYR A 33 10.54 -8.62 -12.12
C TYR A 33 10.33 -9.50 -13.36
N VAL A 34 9.82 -8.95 -14.47
CA VAL A 34 9.64 -9.69 -15.73
C VAL A 34 10.98 -10.16 -16.32
N SER A 35 12.04 -9.35 -16.24
CA SER A 35 13.37 -9.78 -16.70
C SER A 35 13.94 -10.93 -15.88
N GLU A 36 13.64 -10.97 -14.58
CA GLU A 36 14.01 -12.08 -13.69
C GLU A 36 13.20 -13.35 -14.04
N LEU A 37 11.88 -13.25 -14.27
CA LEU A 37 11.02 -14.37 -14.69
C LEU A 37 11.53 -15.06 -15.97
N LEU A 38 11.94 -14.27 -16.95
CA LEU A 38 12.43 -14.78 -18.24
C LEU A 38 13.87 -15.34 -18.16
N SER A 39 14.59 -15.08 -17.06
CA SER A 39 15.94 -15.60 -16.83
C SER A 39 15.97 -16.98 -16.14
N PHE A 40 14.84 -17.41 -15.54
CA PHE A 40 14.75 -18.66 -14.79
C PHE A 40 14.21 -19.83 -15.63
N THR A 41 14.60 -21.05 -15.28
CA THR A 41 14.06 -22.28 -15.91
C THR A 41 12.60 -22.51 -15.49
N LEU A 42 11.77 -23.03 -16.41
CA LEU A 42 10.31 -23.24 -16.28
C LEU A 42 9.85 -23.86 -14.94
N HIS A 43 10.70 -24.66 -14.30
CA HIS A 43 10.42 -25.29 -13.01
C HIS A 43 10.31 -24.30 -11.83
N ARG A 44 11.03 -23.16 -11.86
CA ARG A 44 10.88 -22.09 -10.86
C ARG A 44 9.66 -21.22 -11.13
N LEU A 45 9.35 -20.96 -12.40
CA LEU A 45 8.17 -20.21 -12.81
C LEU A 45 6.85 -20.88 -12.35
N HIS A 46 6.80 -22.22 -12.28
CA HIS A 46 5.61 -22.93 -11.81
C HIS A 46 5.39 -22.79 -10.28
N LYS A 47 6.46 -22.58 -9.48
CA LYS A 47 6.34 -22.45 -8.02
C LYS A 47 6.04 -21.02 -7.56
N GLU A 48 6.42 -20.05 -8.37
CA GLU A 48 6.18 -18.63 -8.14
C GLU A 48 4.71 -18.20 -8.00
N PRO A 49 3.74 -18.71 -8.79
CA PRO A 49 2.34 -18.34 -8.60
C PRO A 49 1.78 -18.75 -7.22
N GLU A 50 2.20 -19.89 -6.68
CA GLU A 50 1.79 -20.29 -5.33
C GLU A 50 2.48 -19.45 -4.25
N LEU A 51 3.76 -19.10 -4.45
CA LEU A 51 4.49 -18.25 -3.51
C LEU A 51 3.89 -16.84 -3.45
N LEU A 52 3.55 -16.26 -4.60
CA LEU A 52 2.85 -14.98 -4.68
C LEU A 52 1.46 -15.02 -4.06
N ARG A 53 0.73 -16.13 -4.22
CA ARG A 53 -0.59 -16.30 -3.60
C ARG A 53 -0.47 -16.29 -2.07
N VAL A 54 0.47 -17.05 -1.52
CA VAL A 54 0.75 -17.08 -0.08
C VAL A 54 1.19 -15.72 0.44
N ASP A 55 2.03 -15.00 -0.31
CA ASP A 55 2.50 -13.67 0.06
C ASP A 55 1.39 -12.63 0.00
N ALA A 56 0.50 -12.69 -0.99
CA ALA A 56 -0.68 -11.84 -1.07
C ALA A 56 -1.63 -12.08 0.11
N ASP A 57 -1.86 -13.34 0.47
CA ASP A 57 -2.67 -13.72 1.64
C ASP A 57 -2.03 -13.19 2.94
N ARG A 58 -0.70 -13.30 3.09
CA ARG A 58 0.05 -12.77 4.24
C ARG A 58 -0.07 -11.24 4.33
N ILE A 59 0.19 -10.53 3.23
CA ILE A 59 0.10 -9.06 3.18
C ILE A 59 -1.32 -8.61 3.54
N ARG A 60 -2.34 -9.33 3.07
CA ARG A 60 -3.73 -9.02 3.37
C ARG A 60 -4.03 -9.15 4.87
N LEU A 61 -3.56 -10.23 5.51
CA LEU A 61 -3.72 -10.41 6.96
C LEU A 61 -2.96 -9.35 7.77
N GLN A 62 -1.71 -9.05 7.38
CA GLN A 62 -0.91 -8.00 8.03
C GLN A 62 -1.55 -6.62 7.89
N LEU A 63 -2.07 -6.28 6.71
CA LEU A 63 -2.75 -5.02 6.48
C LEU A 63 -4.02 -4.92 7.34
N GLN A 64 -4.78 -6.01 7.47
CA GLN A 64 -5.95 -6.05 8.34
C GLN A 64 -5.57 -5.87 9.81
N GLU A 65 -4.53 -6.55 10.29
CA GLU A 65 -4.04 -6.40 11.66
C GLU A 65 -3.58 -4.98 11.95
N VAL A 66 -2.80 -4.38 11.04
CA VAL A 66 -2.36 -2.98 11.14
C VAL A 66 -3.56 -2.03 11.15
N ALA A 67 -4.55 -2.25 10.29
CA ALA A 67 -5.76 -1.42 10.26
C ALA A 67 -6.53 -1.51 11.59
N VAL A 68 -6.76 -2.72 12.10
CA VAL A 68 -7.47 -2.93 13.38
C VAL A 68 -6.70 -2.32 14.55
N GLY A 69 -5.37 -2.46 14.56
CA GLY A 69 -4.50 -1.84 15.57
C GLY A 69 -4.61 -0.31 15.55
N ASN A 70 -4.57 0.30 14.37
CA ASN A 70 -4.67 1.75 14.19
C ASN A 70 -6.04 2.30 14.61
N TYR A 71 -7.14 1.58 14.33
CA TYR A 71 -8.46 2.02 14.79
C TYR A 71 -8.60 1.90 16.31
N ARG A 72 -8.04 0.85 16.93
CA ARG A 72 -8.06 0.69 18.40
C ARG A 72 -7.27 1.80 19.10
N SER A 73 -6.10 2.16 18.59
CA SER A 73 -5.32 3.25 19.16
C SER A 73 -6.03 4.60 19.03
N PHE A 74 -6.72 4.84 17.90
CA PHE A 74 -7.55 6.04 17.72
C PHE A 74 -8.70 6.11 18.73
N ILE A 75 -9.43 5.01 18.95
CA ILE A 75 -10.52 4.95 19.94
C ILE A 75 -9.96 5.20 21.35
N ALA A 76 -8.86 4.54 21.72
CA ALA A 76 -8.24 4.74 23.03
C ALA A 76 -7.79 6.20 23.24
N ALA A 77 -7.27 6.85 22.21
CA ALA A 77 -6.92 8.27 22.27
C ALA A 77 -8.17 9.15 22.45
N ALA A 78 -9.27 8.86 21.76
CA ALA A 78 -10.54 9.57 21.93
C ALA A 78 -11.10 9.42 23.36
N ASP A 79 -11.05 8.22 23.93
CA ASP A 79 -11.47 7.96 25.31
C ASP A 79 -10.61 8.72 26.33
N ALA A 80 -9.29 8.77 26.10
CA ALA A 80 -8.36 9.56 26.92
C ALA A 80 -8.70 11.05 26.86
N LEU A 81 -9.00 11.60 25.67
CA LEU A 81 -9.41 12.99 25.51
C LEU A 81 -10.73 13.30 26.23
N ILE A 82 -11.71 12.40 26.17
CA ILE A 82 -12.98 12.56 26.91
C ILE A 82 -12.72 12.57 28.42
N THR A 83 -11.83 11.70 28.90
CA THR A 83 -11.46 11.63 30.32
C THR A 83 -10.81 12.92 30.78
N ILE A 84 -9.80 13.40 30.05
CA ILE A 84 -9.13 14.69 30.35
C ILE A 84 -10.15 15.82 30.40
N ARG A 85 -11.07 15.89 29.44
CA ARG A 85 -12.11 16.93 29.44
C ARG A 85 -12.98 16.88 30.70
N LYS A 86 -13.39 15.67 31.13
CA LYS A 86 -14.17 15.50 32.36
C LYS A 86 -13.40 15.97 33.59
N GLU A 87 -12.12 15.63 33.70
CA GLU A 87 -11.28 16.07 34.81
C GLU A 87 -11.12 17.60 34.82
N VAL A 88 -10.91 18.22 33.66
CA VAL A 88 -10.82 19.69 33.54
C VAL A 88 -12.14 20.34 33.98
N SER A 89 -13.30 19.83 33.54
CA SER A 89 -14.60 20.34 34.00
C SER A 89 -14.83 20.10 35.49
N SER A 90 -14.34 18.99 36.05
CA SER A 90 -14.42 18.70 37.49
C SER A 90 -13.62 19.72 38.30
N ILE A 91 -12.41 20.05 37.85
CA ILE A 91 -11.56 21.10 38.43
C ILE A 91 -12.26 22.45 38.35
N ASP A 92 -12.84 22.79 37.21
CA ASP A 92 -13.55 24.07 37.01
C ASP A 92 -14.72 24.21 37.98
N ASN A 93 -15.57 23.17 38.09
CA ASN A 93 -16.66 23.13 39.07
C ASN A 93 -16.15 23.24 40.52
N HIS A 94 -15.01 22.61 40.83
CA HIS A 94 -14.42 22.69 42.16
C HIS A 94 -13.92 24.10 42.45
N LEU A 95 -13.30 24.77 41.48
CA LEU A 95 -12.88 26.17 41.60
C LEU A 95 -14.07 27.11 41.77
N GLU A 96 -15.15 26.93 41.00
CA GLU A 96 -16.39 27.69 41.17
C GLU A 96 -16.98 27.50 42.58
N SER A 97 -17.01 26.27 43.09
CA SER A 97 -17.47 25.98 44.46
C SER A 97 -16.64 26.70 45.50
N LEU A 98 -15.30 26.66 45.39
CA LEU A 98 -14.42 27.39 46.30
C LEU A 98 -14.63 28.89 46.22
N MET A 99 -14.76 29.45 45.02
CA MET A 99 -15.05 30.88 44.86
C MET A 99 -16.40 31.24 45.49
N CYS A 100 -17.45 30.46 45.26
CA CYS A 100 -18.78 30.70 45.82
C CYS A 100 -18.75 30.72 47.35
N THR A 101 -18.08 29.74 47.99
CA THR A 101 -17.91 29.73 49.46
C THR A 101 -17.09 30.92 50.00
N LYS A 102 -16.17 31.46 49.20
CA LYS A 102 -15.32 32.60 49.57
C LYS A 102 -16.04 33.95 49.54
N TRP A 103 -17.16 34.06 48.81
CA TRP A 103 -17.97 35.28 48.73
C TRP A 103 -19.14 35.30 49.73
N GLU A 104 -19.35 34.23 50.50
CA GLU A 104 -20.36 34.12 51.56
C GLU A 104 -19.82 34.48 52.97
N LEU A 105 -18.53 34.85 53.07
CA LEU A 105 -17.84 35.34 54.29
C LEU A 105 -17.45 36.81 54.14
#